data_AF-A0A0J6CYA9-F1
#
_entry.id   AF-A0A0J6CYA9-F1
#
_cell.length_a   1.000
_cell.length_b   1.000
_cell.length_c   1.000
_cell.angle_alpha   90.00
_cell.angle_beta   90.00
_cell.angle_gamma   90.00
#
_symmetry.space_group_name_H-M   'P 1'
#
loop_
_entity.id
_entity.type
_entity.pdbx_description
1 polymer ?
#
loop_
_entity_poly.entity_id
_entity_poly.type
_entity_poly.pdbx_seq_one_letter_code
_entity_poly.pdbx_strand_id
1 'polypeptide(L)'
;MNFRLRQLIDCEVKLTVECGGECEEVIAKICFVGSDYVEIRKVDSDPGDECEVNKKDTFIIPIKNISGIKVNNCCRCDCDCNCK
;
A
#
# COMPACT_ATOMS: atom_id res chain seq x y z
N MET A 1 2.11 -17.45 2.80
CA MET A 1 2.27 -16.21 2.01
C MET A 1 2.36 -14.95 2.89
N ASN A 2 1.63 -14.86 4.01
CA ASN A 2 1.59 -13.64 4.87
C ASN A 2 2.92 -13.15 5.45
N PHE A 3 3.90 -14.03 5.68
CA PHE A 3 5.18 -13.62 6.26
C PHE A 3 6.01 -12.69 5.36
N ARG A 4 5.88 -12.79 4.03
CA ARG A 4 6.63 -11.93 3.10
C ARG A 4 6.00 -10.53 2.99
N LEU A 5 4.68 -10.44 3.05
CA LEU A 5 3.94 -9.17 3.06
C LEU A 5 4.27 -8.33 4.29
N ARG A 6 4.40 -8.96 5.47
CA ARG A 6 4.77 -8.27 6.71
C ARG A 6 6.14 -7.60 6.66
N GLN A 7 7.05 -8.08 5.81
CA GLN A 7 8.36 -7.46 5.61
C GLN A 7 8.30 -6.19 4.77
N LEU A 8 7.18 -5.98 4.07
CA LEU A 8 6.93 -4.82 3.22
C LEU A 8 6.10 -3.75 3.91
N ILE A 9 5.80 -3.92 5.21
CA ILE A 9 5.21 -2.87 6.03
C ILE A 9 6.13 -1.65 5.96
N ASP A 10 5.53 -0.48 5.79
CA ASP A 10 6.20 0.79 5.56
C ASP A 10 7.00 0.93 4.25
N CYS A 11 6.84 0.00 3.31
CA CYS A 11 7.34 0.16 1.94
C CYS A 11 6.23 0.61 0.98
N GLU A 12 6.62 1.44 0.01
CA GLU A 12 5.80 1.73 -1.17
C GLU A 12 5.85 0.54 -2.12
N VAL A 13 4.67 0.01 -2.41
CA VAL A 13 4.46 -1.12 -3.29
C VAL A 13 3.46 -0.76 -4.38
N LYS A 14 3.70 -1.31 -5.56
CA LYS A 14 2.71 -1.39 -6.64
C LYS A 14 1.99 -2.73 -6.51
N LEU A 15 0.72 -2.67 -6.17
CA LEU A 15 -0.15 -3.84 -6.01
C LEU A 15 -0.99 -4.00 -7.27
N THR A 16 -1.05 -5.22 -7.80
CA THR A 16 -1.98 -5.60 -8.86
C THR A 16 -3.15 -6.32 -8.23
N VAL A 17 -4.34 -5.73 -8.29
CA VAL A 17 -5.58 -6.28 -7.72
C VAL A 17 -6.54 -6.72 -8.82
N GLU A 18 -7.17 -7.88 -8.61
CA GLU A 18 -8.19 -8.42 -9.49
C GLU A 18 -9.58 -8.13 -8.91
N CYS A 19 -10.36 -7.31 -9.60
CA CYS A 19 -11.73 -6.97 -9.26
C CYS A 19 -12.66 -7.43 -10.39
N GLY A 20 -13.36 -8.56 -10.20
CA GLY A 20 -14.45 -8.97 -11.08
C GLY A 20 -14.07 -9.23 -12.55
N GLY A 21 -12.79 -9.48 -12.85
CA GLY A 21 -12.28 -9.71 -14.21
C GLY A 21 -11.40 -8.57 -14.75
N GLU A 22 -11.33 -7.44 -14.06
CA GLU A 22 -10.43 -6.33 -14.39
C GLU A 22 -9.24 -6.32 -13.43
N CYS A 23 -8.03 -6.18 -13.98
CA CYS A 23 -6.79 -6.02 -13.23
C CYS A 23 -6.51 -4.52 -13.07
N GLU A 24 -6.51 -4.03 -11.85
CA GLU A 24 -6.13 -2.65 -11.52
C GLU A 24 -4.77 -2.63 -10.82
N GLU A 25 -3.93 -1.65 -11.16
CA GLU A 25 -2.65 -1.44 -10.48
C GLU A 25 -2.74 -0.23 -9.56
N VAL A 26 -2.48 -0.41 -8.26
CA VAL A 26 -2.50 0.67 -7.26
C VAL A 26 -1.10 0.85 -6.65
N ILE A 27 -0.62 2.09 -6.58
CA ILE A 27 0.60 2.45 -5.85
C ILE A 27 0.18 2.87 -4.44
N ALA A 28 0.72 2.18 -3.45
CA ALA A 28 0.33 2.37 -2.07
C ALA A 28 1.42 1.93 -1.10
N LYS A 29 1.35 2.42 0.13
CA LYS A 29 2.19 2.00 1.25
C LYS A 29 1.46 0.95 2.08
N ILE A 30 2.10 -0.18 2.37
CA ILE A 30 1.51 -1.18 3.28
C ILE A 30 1.67 -0.66 4.70
N CYS A 31 0.58 -0.44 5.42
CA CYS A 31 0.65 -0.05 6.84
C CYS A 31 0.38 -1.24 7.77
N PHE A 32 -0.45 -2.20 7.38
CA PHE A 32 -0.72 -3.38 8.20
C PHE A 32 -1.01 -4.62 7.35
N VAL A 33 -0.67 -5.80 7.88
CA VAL A 33 -0.93 -7.09 7.24
C VAL A 33 -1.64 -8.01 8.22
N GLY A 34 -2.95 -8.17 8.01
CA GLY A 34 -3.80 -9.09 8.75
C GLY A 34 -3.57 -10.55 8.38
N SER A 35 -4.49 -11.41 8.79
CA SER A 35 -4.44 -12.84 8.49
C SER A 35 -4.88 -13.15 7.05
N ASP A 36 -5.79 -12.36 6.48
CA ASP A 36 -6.38 -12.58 5.16
C ASP A 36 -6.52 -11.29 4.34
N TYR A 37 -6.07 -10.16 4.89
CA TYR A 37 -6.16 -8.84 4.28
C TYR A 37 -4.89 -8.02 4.51
N VAL A 38 -4.73 -6.97 3.70
CA VAL A 38 -3.67 -5.97 3.82
C VAL A 38 -4.31 -4.60 3.91
N GLU A 39 -3.86 -3.79 4.87
CA GLU A 39 -4.21 -2.38 4.95
C GLU A 39 -3.14 -1.57 4.24
N ILE A 40 -3.57 -0.79 3.26
CA ILE A 40 -2.72 0.03 2.44
C ILE A 40 -3.16 1.48 2.53
N ARG A 41 -2.21 2.39 2.38
CA ARG A 41 -2.47 3.81 2.20
C ARG A 41 -2.09 4.19 0.77
N LYS A 42 -3.04 4.69 -0.01
CA LYS A 42 -2.79 5.06 -1.40
C LYS A 42 -1.81 6.26 -1.44
N VAL A 43 -0.86 6.24 -2.37
CA VAL A 43 0.02 7.37 -2.64
C VAL A 43 -0.42 7.93 -3.99
N ASP A 44 -1.05 9.10 -4.00
CA ASP A 44 -1.41 9.75 -5.25
C ASP A 44 -0.16 10.34 -5.89
N SER A 45 0.11 9.95 -7.14
CA SER A 45 1.23 10.45 -7.94
C SER A 45 0.95 11.85 -8.48
N ASP A 46 0.78 12.84 -7.61
CA ASP A 46 0.92 14.24 -7.99
C ASP A 46 2.34 14.68 -7.62
N PRO A 47 3.19 15.10 -8.58
CA PRO A 47 4.61 15.43 -8.35
C PRO A 47 4.82 16.76 -7.58
N GLY A 48 3.89 17.13 -6.70
CA GLY A 48 3.78 18.48 -6.14
C GLY A 48 4.06 18.63 -4.65
N ASP A 49 3.84 17.63 -3.80
CA ASP A 49 4.00 17.84 -2.35
C ASP A 49 4.37 16.56 -1.61
N GLU A 50 5.65 16.47 -1.27
CA GLU A 50 6.20 15.54 -0.31
C GLU A 50 5.66 15.89 1.09
N CYS A 51 4.54 15.25 1.48
CA CYS A 51 4.07 14.99 2.86
C CYS A 51 2.62 15.39 3.20
N GLU A 52 1.81 15.97 2.31
CA GLU A 52 0.36 16.16 2.59
C GLU A 52 -0.43 14.85 2.45
N VAL A 53 -0.25 13.97 3.43
CA VAL A 53 -0.91 12.66 3.50
C VAL A 53 -2.27 12.81 4.18
N ASN A 54 -3.35 12.79 3.40
CA ASN A 54 -4.68 12.68 3.96
C ASN A 54 -4.86 11.30 4.62
N LYS A 55 -5.06 11.26 5.95
CA LYS A 55 -5.35 10.01 6.71
C LYS A 55 -6.61 9.26 6.23
N LYS A 56 -7.41 9.85 5.33
CA LYS A 56 -8.66 9.30 4.82
C LYS A 56 -8.48 8.26 3.71
N ASP A 57 -7.29 8.15 3.11
CA ASP A 57 -7.03 7.28 1.96
C ASP A 57 -6.42 5.93 2.35
N THR A 58 -6.96 5.33 3.43
CA THR A 58 -6.59 3.98 3.87
C THR A 58 -7.61 2.98 3.35
N PHE A 59 -7.13 1.97 2.63
CA PHE A 59 -7.95 0.93 2.01
C PHE A 59 -7.56 -0.45 2.55
N ILE A 60 -8.56 -1.32 2.68
CA ILE A 60 -8.37 -2.71 3.09
C ILE A 60 -8.56 -3.61 1.86
N ILE A 61 -7.53 -4.35 1.48
CA ILE A 61 -7.55 -5.25 0.33
C ILE A 61 -7.43 -6.69 0.81
N PRO A 62 -8.40 -7.57 0.49
CA PRO A 62 -8.28 -9.00 0.75
C PRO A 62 -7.09 -9.58 -0.04
N ILE A 63 -6.24 -10.39 0.60
CA ILE A 63 -5.05 -10.99 -0.03
C ILE A 63 -5.44 -11.84 -1.24
N LYS A 64 -6.62 -12.47 -1.20
CA LYS A 64 -7.18 -13.25 -2.32
C LYS A 64 -7.37 -12.44 -3.62
N ASN A 65 -7.49 -11.12 -3.52
CA ASN A 65 -7.67 -10.25 -4.67
C ASN A 65 -6.32 -9.69 -5.17
N ILE A 66 -5.20 -9.96 -4.49
CA ILE A 66 -3.88 -9.47 -4.88
C ILE A 66 -3.22 -10.50 -5.79
N SER A 67 -3.09 -10.16 -7.06
CA SER A 67 -2.47 -11.01 -8.09
C SER A 67 -0.95 -10.83 -8.14
N GLY A 68 -0.46 -9.62 -7.83
CA GLY A 68 0.95 -9.28 -7.93
C GLY A 68 1.37 -8.14 -7.01
N ILE A 69 2.64 -8.15 -6.60
CA ILE A 69 3.24 -7.13 -5.75
C ILE A 69 4.62 -6.81 -6.29
N LYS A 70 4.90 -5.53 -6.55
CA LYS A 70 6.23 -5.03 -6.85
C LYS A 70 6.61 -3.96 -5.85
N VAL A 71 7.78 -4.08 -5.25
CA VAL A 71 8.31 -3.04 -4.36
C VAL A 71 8.87 -1.92 -5.23
N ASN A 72 8.41 -0.69 -5.00
CA ASN A 72 8.88 0.47 -5.75
C ASN A 72 9.99 1.19 -4.98
N ASN A 73 9.70 1.58 -3.74
CA ASN A 73 10.65 2.26 -2.88
C ASN A 73 10.37 1.98 -1.40
N CYS A 74 11.40 1.73 -0.60
CA CYS A 74 11.28 1.61 0.86
C CYS A 74 11.96 2.84 1.49
N CYS A 75 11.39 4.02 1.27
CA CYS A 75 11.87 5.26 1.89
C CYS A 75 11.29 5.46 3.30
N ARG A 76 12.10 6.09 4.16
CA ARG A 76 11.93 6.32 5.62
C ARG A 76 10.70 7.14 6.08
N CYS A 77 9.65 7.26 5.28
CA CYS A 77 8.44 7.98 5.69
C CYS A 77 7.49 6.99 6.34
N ASP A 78 7.69 6.62 7.61
CA ASP A 78 6.80 5.71 8.35
C ASP A 78 5.31 6.14 8.21
N CYS A 79 4.37 5.19 8.14
CA CYS A 79 2.92 5.50 8.10
C CYS A 79 2.47 6.34 9.33
N ASP A 80 3.30 6.37 10.38
CA ASP A 80 3.18 7.14 11.62
C ASP A 80 3.85 8.53 11.59
N CYS A 81 4.45 8.98 10.48
CA CYS A 81 4.99 10.33 10.37
C CYS A 81 3.85 11.37 10.43
N ASN A 82 3.56 11.85 11.63
CA ASN A 82 3.03 13.20 11.82
C ASN A 82 4.19 14.15 11.52
N CYS A 83 4.35 14.58 10.27
CA CYS A 83 5.09 15.80 9.97
C CYS A 83 4.35 16.95 10.67
N LYS A 84 4.94 17.49 11.74
CA LYS A 84 4.50 18.72 12.41
C LYS A 84 5.04 19.93 11.67
#